data_AF-A0A9E7UBL7-F1
#
_entry.id   AF-A0A9E7UBL7-F1
#
_cell.length_a   1.000
_cell.length_b   1.000
_cell.length_c   1.000
_cell.angle_alpha   90.00
_cell.angle_beta   90.00
_cell.angle_gamma   90.00
#
_symmetry.space_group_name_H-M   'P 1'
#
loop_
_entity.id
_entity.type
_entity.pdbx_description
1 polymer ?
#
loop_
_entity_poly.entity_id
_entity_poly.type
_entity_poly.pdbx_seq_one_letter_code
_entity_poly.pdbx_strand_id
1 'polypeptide(L)'
;MIDKEFPHDTEPDGDVSLPHHFWIGVAAAVFSFWSVWPAYPAVGAVGTLVGLLVALDDAVEHAFGVATPIDQLWNRWLRDMVVGLDERIRRGE
;
A
#
# COMPACT_ATOMS: atom_id res chain seq x y z
N MET A 1 -29.50 -4.05 5.84
CA MET A 1 -28.99 -5.03 4.86
C MET A 1 -27.95 -4.35 3.99
N ILE A 2 -26.78 -4.09 4.58
CA ILE A 2 -25.52 -3.98 3.85
C ILE A 2 -24.55 -4.69 4.78
N ASP A 3 -24.64 -6.01 4.75
CA ASP A 3 -23.83 -6.92 5.51
C ASP A 3 -22.83 -7.50 4.50
N LYS A 4 -22.20 -6.60 3.72
CA LYS A 4 -21.03 -6.95 2.92
C LYS A 4 -19.85 -6.82 3.85
N GLU A 5 -19.61 -7.89 4.60
CA GLU A 5 -18.32 -8.18 5.19
C GLU A 5 -17.27 -7.92 4.09
N PHE A 6 -16.49 -6.85 4.25
CA PHE A 6 -15.38 -6.58 3.35
C PHE A 6 -14.42 -7.74 3.57
N PRO A 7 -14.12 -8.58 2.56
CA PRO A 7 -13.22 -9.70 2.75
C PRO A 7 -11.81 -9.14 2.96
N HIS A 8 -11.48 -8.84 4.21
CA HIS A 8 -10.18 -8.34 4.65
C HIS A 8 -9.26 -9.49 5.07
N ASP A 9 -9.83 -10.67 5.32
CA ASP A 9 -9.12 -11.80 5.94
C ASP A 9 -8.35 -12.68 4.96
N THR A 10 -8.77 -12.73 3.69
CA THR A 10 -8.16 -13.59 2.66
C THR A 10 -7.37 -12.83 1.61
N GLU A 11 -7.75 -11.59 1.31
CA GLU A 11 -7.10 -10.76 0.29
C GLU A 11 -7.07 -9.32 0.83
N PRO A 12 -5.90 -8.66 0.90
CA PRO A 12 -5.90 -7.23 1.15
C PRO A 12 -6.54 -6.55 -0.07
N ASP A 13 -7.77 -6.05 0.09
CA ASP A 13 -8.50 -5.11 -0.78
C ASP A 13 -9.32 -5.56 -2.02
N GLY A 14 -9.31 -6.84 -2.40
CA GLY A 14 -10.45 -7.46 -3.08
C GLY A 14 -10.48 -7.48 -4.62
N ASP A 15 -9.39 -7.17 -5.34
CA ASP A 15 -9.24 -7.53 -6.77
C ASP A 15 -7.77 -7.79 -7.18
N VAL A 16 -7.42 -9.06 -7.34
CA VAL A 16 -6.08 -9.56 -7.73
C VAL A 16 -5.62 -9.11 -9.14
N SER A 17 -6.53 -8.56 -9.95
CA SER A 17 -6.28 -8.31 -11.37
C SER A 17 -5.95 -6.87 -11.73
N LEU A 18 -6.14 -5.92 -10.80
CA LEU A 18 -5.95 -4.49 -11.06
C LEU A 18 -4.81 -3.92 -10.22
N PRO A 19 -3.89 -3.12 -10.83
CA PRO A 19 -2.84 -2.43 -10.10
C PRO A 19 -3.45 -1.49 -9.06
N HIS A 20 -3.35 -1.85 -7.79
CA HIS A 20 -4.20 -1.28 -6.74
C HIS A 20 -3.44 -0.18 -5.97
N HIS A 21 -2.17 -0.40 -5.61
CA HIS A 21 -1.31 0.66 -5.08
C HIS A 21 -0.50 1.41 -6.15
N PHE A 22 -0.49 0.94 -7.40
CA PHE A 22 0.23 1.58 -8.50
C PHE A 22 -0.08 3.08 -8.63
N TRP A 23 -1.36 3.43 -8.74
CA TRP A 23 -1.77 4.82 -8.95
C TRP A 23 -1.50 5.70 -7.74
N ILE A 24 -1.54 5.13 -6.53
CA ILE A 24 -1.17 5.83 -5.30
C ILE A 24 0.33 6.16 -5.32
N GLY A 25 1.17 5.19 -5.68
CA GLY A 25 2.61 5.38 -5.84
C GLY A 25 2.94 6.44 -6.90
N VAL A 26 2.30 6.38 -8.08
CA VAL A 26 2.47 7.37 -9.15
C VAL A 26 2.04 8.77 -8.69
N ALA A 27 0.87 8.90 -8.06
CA ALA A 27 0.37 10.18 -7.56
C ALA A 27 1.31 10.77 -6.50
N ALA A 28 1.77 9.96 -5.54
CA ALA A 28 2.72 10.38 -4.52
C ALA A 28 4.06 10.82 -5.13
N ALA A 29 4.54 10.10 -6.14
CA ALA A 29 5.79 10.42 -6.82
C ALA A 29 5.72 11.76 -7.55
N VAL A 30 4.65 11.97 -8.33
CA VAL A 30 4.40 13.20 -9.08
C VAL A 30 4.19 14.37 -8.13
N PHE A 31 3.38 14.22 -7.08
CA PHE A 31 3.18 15.28 -6.08
C PHE A 31 4.48 15.67 -5.40
N SER A 32 5.28 14.69 -4.95
CA SER A 32 6.56 14.96 -4.30
C SER A 32 7.54 15.66 -5.24
N PHE A 33 7.57 15.27 -6.51
CA PHE A 33 8.45 15.88 -7.51
C PHE A 33 8.00 17.30 -7.86
N TRP A 34 6.71 17.48 -8.15
CA TRP A 34 6.19 18.72 -8.68
C TRP A 34 5.97 19.79 -7.61
N SER A 35 5.43 19.39 -6.47
CA SER A 35 4.98 20.32 -5.43
C SER A 35 5.97 20.47 -4.28
N VAL A 36 6.65 19.40 -3.89
CA VAL A 36 7.55 19.41 -2.71
C VAL A 36 8.98 19.76 -3.10
N TRP A 37 9.50 19.14 -4.16
CA TRP A 37 10.89 19.29 -4.58
C TRP A 37 11.34 20.74 -4.78
N PRO A 38 10.56 21.65 -5.41
CA PRO A 38 11.03 23.03 -5.65
C PRO A 38 11.34 23.80 -4.37
N ALA A 39 10.61 23.53 -3.29
CA ALA A 39 10.79 24.18 -1.99
C ALA A 39 11.69 23.38 -1.04
N TYR A 40 11.64 22.05 -1.11
CA TYR A 40 12.36 21.13 -0.22
C TYR A 40 12.98 19.98 -1.03
N PRO A 41 14.13 20.20 -1.70
CA PRO A 41 14.66 19.25 -2.68
C PRO A 41 14.94 17.85 -2.12
N ALA A 42 15.52 17.76 -0.92
CA ALA A 42 15.82 16.47 -0.30
C ALA A 42 14.53 15.69 0.03
N VAL A 43 13.52 16.37 0.58
CA VAL A 43 12.23 15.75 0.94
C VAL A 43 11.47 15.35 -0.30
N GLY A 44 11.42 16.22 -1.31
CA GLY A 44 10.81 15.93 -2.60
C GLY A 44 11.46 14.73 -3.28
N ALA A 45 12.80 14.66 -3.29
CA ALA A 45 13.54 13.52 -3.85
C ALA A 45 13.24 12.20 -3.14
N VAL A 46 13.25 12.20 -1.81
CA VAL A 46 12.90 11.01 -1.03
C VAL A 46 11.45 10.60 -1.31
N GLY A 47 10.50 11.54 -1.29
CA GLY A 47 9.09 11.25 -1.56
C GLY A 47 8.86 10.72 -2.97
N THR A 48 9.54 11.28 -3.97
CA THR A 48 9.48 10.80 -5.36
C THR A 48 10.01 9.38 -5.49
N LEU A 49 11.17 9.10 -4.89
CA LEU A 49 11.75 7.76 -4.92
C LEU A 49 10.86 6.73 -4.22
N VAL A 50 10.31 7.06 -3.05
CA VAL A 50 9.39 6.18 -2.31
C VAL A 50 8.13 5.91 -3.13
N GLY A 51 7.50 6.94 -3.71
CA GLY A 51 6.32 6.77 -4.56
C GLY A 51 6.59 5.88 -5.79
N LEU A 52 7.75 6.04 -6.42
CA LEU A 52 8.16 5.18 -7.53
C LEU A 52 8.40 3.73 -7.11
N LEU A 53 8.97 3.50 -5.92
CA LEU A 53 9.16 2.15 -5.40
C LEU A 53 7.83 1.47 -5.10
N VAL A 54 6.85 2.18 -4.54
CA VAL A 54 5.49 1.65 -4.31
C VAL A 54 4.82 1.29 -5.63
N ALA A 55 4.89 2.18 -6.63
CA ALA A 55 4.31 1.89 -7.95
C ALA A 55 5.02 0.72 -8.65
N LEU A 56 6.35 0.64 -8.52
CA LEU A 56 7.13 -0.44 -9.11
C LEU A 56 6.83 -1.78 -8.46
N ASP A 57 6.70 -1.81 -7.14
CA ASP A 57 6.38 -3.00 -6.37
C ASP A 57 5.05 -3.60 -6.88
N ASP A 58 3.96 -2.84 -6.86
CA ASP A 58 2.64 -3.25 -7.35
C ASP A 58 2.66 -3.70 -8.83
N ALA A 59 3.36 -2.95 -9.69
CA ALA A 59 3.49 -3.32 -11.10
C ALA A 59 4.23 -4.64 -11.33
N VAL A 60 5.27 -4.94 -10.52
CA VAL A 60 6.03 -6.19 -10.60
C VAL A 60 5.18 -7.36 -10.12
N GLU A 61 4.42 -7.18 -9.04
CA GLU A 61 3.51 -8.20 -8.52
C GLU A 61 2.50 -8.62 -9.61
N HIS A 62 1.80 -7.65 -10.21
CA HIS A 62 0.78 -7.94 -11.22
C HIS A 62 1.37 -8.41 -12.56
N ALA A 63 2.55 -7.92 -12.95
CA ALA A 63 3.16 -8.33 -14.21
C ALA A 63 3.71 -9.76 -14.18
N PHE A 64 4.18 -10.22 -13.01
CA PHE A 64 4.90 -11.50 -12.90
C PHE A 64 4.25 -12.51 -11.95
N GLY A 65 3.22 -12.12 -11.18
CA GLY A 65 2.56 -12.97 -10.19
C GLY A 65 3.49 -13.39 -9.05
N VAL A 66 4.50 -12.57 -8.73
CA VAL A 66 5.49 -12.86 -7.69
C VAL A 66 5.26 -11.96 -6.49
N ALA A 67 5.30 -12.53 -5.27
CA ALA A 67 5.19 -11.76 -4.05
C ALA A 67 6.36 -10.76 -3.92
N THR A 68 6.02 -9.50 -3.79
CA THR A 68 6.99 -8.40 -3.76
C THR A 68 7.41 -8.04 -2.33
N PRO A 69 8.42 -7.19 -2.15
CA PRO A 69 8.86 -6.78 -0.82
C PRO A 69 7.75 -6.19 0.06
N ILE A 70 6.80 -5.42 -0.50
CA ILE A 70 5.69 -4.87 0.29
C ILE A 70 4.72 -5.97 0.72
N ASP A 71 4.42 -6.97 -0.12
CA ASP A 71 3.63 -8.14 0.27
C ASP A 71 4.26 -8.92 1.42
N GLN A 72 5.59 -9.09 1.35
CA GLN A 72 6.33 -9.80 2.40
C GLN A 72 6.30 -9.04 3.71
N LEU A 73 6.39 -7.70 3.66
CA LEU A 73 6.26 -6.85 4.84
C LEU A 73 4.84 -6.97 5.45
N TRP A 74 3.82 -6.94 4.60
CA TRP A 74 2.43 -7.10 5.02
C TRP A 74 2.21 -8.45 5.71
N ASN A 75 2.50 -9.54 5.00
CA ASN A 75 2.21 -10.90 5.43
C ASN A 75 3.03 -11.37 6.63
N ARG A 76 4.24 -10.82 6.83
CA ARG A 76 5.11 -11.24 7.95
C ARG A 76 4.92 -10.42 9.23
N TRP A 77 4.48 -9.17 9.12
CA TRP A 77 4.55 -8.25 10.25
C TRP A 77 3.27 -7.44 10.46
N LEU A 78 2.74 -6.83 9.40
CA LEU A 78 1.67 -5.83 9.55
C LEU A 78 0.30 -6.48 9.73
N ARG A 79 0.02 -7.56 8.99
CA ARG A 79 -1.28 -8.23 9.01
C ARG A 79 -1.69 -8.62 10.43
N ASP A 80 -0.81 -9.31 11.15
CA ASP A 80 -1.10 -9.80 12.49
C ASP A 80 -1.29 -8.66 13.50
N MET A 81 -0.56 -7.54 13.34
CA MET A 81 -0.73 -6.35 14.17
C MET A 81 -2.08 -5.68 13.93
N VAL A 82 -2.49 -5.54 12.66
CA VAL A 82 -3.75 -4.92 12.26
C VAL A 82 -4.93 -5.75 12.76
N VAL A 83 -4.91 -7.06 12.53
CA VAL A 83 -5.96 -7.98 13.00
C VAL A 83 -6.05 -7.95 14.53
N GLY A 84 -4.90 -8.01 15.22
CA GLY A 84 -4.88 -7.95 16.69
C GLY A 84 -5.42 -6.62 17.24
N LEU A 85 -5.18 -5.50 16.54
CA LEU A 85 -5.73 -4.20 16.91
C LEU A 85 -7.26 -4.15 16.69
N ASP A 86 -7.75 -4.66 15.56
CA ASP A 86 -9.19 -4.70 15.27
C ASP A 86 -9.95 -5.52 16.32
N GLU A 87 -9.41 -6.68 16.70
CA GLU A 87 -10.00 -7.49 17.75
C GLU A 87 -10.10 -6.76 19.09
N ARG A 88 -9.06 -6.02 19.48
CA ARG A 88 -9.06 -5.22 20.71
C ARG A 88 -10.10 -4.11 20.67
N ILE A 89 -10.20 -3.40 19.55
CA ILE A 89 -11.21 -2.36 19.33
C ILE A 89 -12.62 -2.96 19.42
N ARG A 90 -12.86 -4.13 18.81
CA ARG A 90 -14.14 -4.87 18.92
C ARG A 90 -14.47 -5.28 20.35
N ARG A 91 -13.46 -5.56 21.18
CA ARG A 91 -13.61 -5.87 22.61
C ARG A 91 -13.75 -4.63 23.50
N GLY A 92 -13.51 -3.42 22.96
CA GLY A 92 -13.58 -2.16 23.71
C GLY A 92 -12.36 -1.90 24.60
N GLU A 93 -11.19 -2.43 24.22
CA GLU A 93 -9.89 -2.32 24.94
C GLU A 93 -8.96 -1.23 24.39
#